data_AF-A0AAV7QE26-F1
#
_entry.id   AF-A0AAV7QE26-F1
#
_cell.length_a   1.000
_cell.length_b   1.000
_cell.length_c   1.000
_cell.angle_alpha   90.00
_cell.angle_beta   90.00
_cell.angle_gamma   90.00
#
_symmetry.space_group_name_H-M   'P 1'
#
loop_
_entity.id
_entity.type
_entity.pdbx_description
1 polymer ?
#
loop_
_entity_poly.entity_id
_entity_poly.type
_entity_poly.pdbx_seq_one_letter_code
_entity_poly.pdbx_strand_id
1 'polypeptide(L)'
;MNVPSRVIGCQRLDCNRREPGSEHEQQPQFVLCYEILSNEATKPSKLRRHLETKHKEHATKCTEFFKNKEQEPRQSRKIIKKTAIGSFKENALKASYEVSMLIAKAGKPHTIAEELIVPAAEAMVSAMVGEKAA
;
A
#
# COMPACT_ATOMS: atom_id res chain seq x y z
N MET A 1 -11.94 15.37 31.16
CA MET A 1 -10.55 15.15 30.70
C MET A 1 -10.60 14.74 29.24
N ASN A 2 -10.13 15.62 28.33
CA ASN A 2 -10.24 15.45 26.88
C ASN A 2 -9.00 14.69 26.39
N VAL A 3 -9.11 13.38 26.20
CA VAL A 3 -7.99 12.56 25.72
C VAL A 3 -7.91 12.70 24.19
N PRO A 4 -6.78 13.16 23.62
CA PRO A 4 -6.68 13.38 22.19
C PRO A 4 -6.89 12.09 21.40
N SER A 5 -7.63 12.15 20.29
CA SER A 5 -7.93 11.02 19.40
C SER A 5 -6.69 10.24 18.92
N ARG A 6 -5.53 10.89 18.95
CA ARG A 6 -4.21 10.30 18.65
C ARG A 6 -3.81 9.21 19.66
N VAL A 7 -4.51 9.10 20.80
CA VAL A 7 -4.21 8.17 21.90
C VAL A 7 -5.11 6.92 21.87
N ILE A 8 -6.22 6.94 21.11
CA ILE A 8 -7.23 5.85 21.10
C ILE A 8 -7.11 5.01 19.80
N GLY A 9 -5.90 4.86 19.25
CA GLY A 9 -5.65 3.88 18.18
C GLY A 9 -6.21 4.24 16.80
N CYS A 10 -6.21 5.53 16.43
CA CYS A 10 -6.46 5.97 15.06
C CYS A 10 -5.15 6.39 14.39
N GLN A 11 -4.82 5.77 13.26
CA GLN A 11 -3.69 6.15 12.42
C GLN A 11 -4.21 6.85 11.14
N ARG A 12 -3.57 7.94 10.71
CA ARG A 12 -3.84 8.46 9.36
C ARG A 12 -3.21 7.54 8.33
N LEU A 13 -4.03 7.05 7.41
CA LEU A 13 -3.55 6.34 6.25
C LEU A 13 -3.25 7.33 5.14
N ASP A 14 -2.00 7.34 4.67
CA ASP A 14 -1.74 7.82 3.33
C ASP A 14 -2.29 6.78 2.36
N CYS A 15 -3.46 7.06 1.79
CA CYS A 15 -4.03 6.29 0.69
C CYS A 15 -3.10 6.45 -0.51
N ASN A 16 -2.21 5.48 -0.72
CA ASN A 16 -1.29 5.44 -1.85
C ASN A 16 -2.01 4.93 -3.13
N ARG A 17 -3.28 5.32 -3.32
CA ARG A 17 -3.97 5.07 -4.59
C ARG A 17 -3.57 6.22 -5.51
N ARG A 18 -2.73 5.89 -6.49
CA ARG A 18 -2.20 6.81 -7.49
C ARG A 18 -3.32 7.14 -8.47
N GLU A 19 -4.19 8.09 -8.11
CA GLU A 19 -5.12 8.73 -9.03
C GLU A 19 -4.69 10.21 -9.20
N PRO A 20 -4.18 10.62 -10.37
CA PRO A 20 -3.82 12.01 -10.62
C PRO A 20 -5.11 12.82 -10.82
N GLY A 21 -5.59 13.47 -9.76
CA GLY A 21 -6.70 14.44 -9.86
C GLY A 21 -7.65 14.57 -8.66
N SER A 22 -7.53 13.75 -7.61
CA SER A 22 -8.34 13.91 -6.39
C SER A 22 -7.50 14.44 -5.23
N GLU A 23 -8.04 15.41 -4.48
CA GLU A 23 -7.44 15.93 -3.26
C GLU A 23 -6.94 14.78 -2.36
N HIS A 24 -5.70 14.90 -1.88
CA HIS A 24 -5.04 13.91 -1.02
C HIS A 24 -5.74 13.86 0.35
N GLU A 25 -6.92 13.23 0.41
CA GLU A 25 -7.66 13.11 1.65
C GLU A 25 -7.08 11.93 2.45
N GLN A 26 -6.23 12.26 3.43
CA GLN A 26 -5.74 11.30 4.40
C GLN A 26 -6.92 10.79 5.22
N GLN A 27 -7.32 9.53 4.98
CA GLN A 27 -8.43 8.93 5.71
C GLN A 27 -7.92 8.25 6.99
N PRO A 28 -8.60 8.46 8.13
CA PRO A 28 -8.25 7.82 9.38
C PRO A 28 -8.60 6.33 9.33
N GLN A 29 -7.70 5.49 9.82
CA GLN A 29 -7.89 4.05 9.92
C GLN A 29 -7.80 3.64 11.39
N PHE A 30 -8.67 2.71 11.81
CA PHE A 30 -8.61 2.14 13.15
C PHE A 30 -7.55 1.02 13.24
N VAL A 31 -6.73 1.05 14.28
CA VAL A 31 -5.53 0.20 14.38
C VAL A 31 -5.84 -1.28 14.66
N LEU A 32 -7.02 -1.61 15.21
CA LEU A 32 -7.38 -2.99 15.54
C LEU A 32 -8.04 -3.75 14.39
N CYS A 33 -8.98 -3.12 13.68
CA CYS A 33 -9.74 -3.73 12.60
C CYS A 33 -9.34 -3.26 11.20
N TYR A 34 -8.43 -2.27 11.10
CA TYR A 34 -8.03 -1.66 9.83
C TYR A 34 -9.19 -1.02 9.04
N GLU A 35 -10.32 -0.75 9.68
CA GLU A 35 -11.47 -0.08 9.07
C GLU A 35 -11.12 1.40 8.80
N ILE A 36 -11.44 1.87 7.59
CA ILE A 36 -11.33 3.27 7.23
C ILE A 36 -12.53 4.01 7.83
N LEU A 37 -12.24 5.01 8.65
CA LEU A 37 -13.20 5.83 9.34
C LEU A 37 -13.34 7.18 8.61
N SER A 38 -14.45 7.87 8.85
CA SER A 38 -14.58 9.27 8.46
C SER A 38 -13.82 10.17 9.44
N ASN A 39 -13.43 11.38 9.01
CA ASN A 39 -12.78 12.38 9.88
C ASN A 39 -13.65 12.68 11.12
N GLU A 40 -14.95 12.75 10.92
CA GLU A 40 -16.00 12.81 11.94
C GLU A 40 -15.89 11.72 13.01
N ALA A 41 -15.64 10.48 12.59
CA ALA A 41 -15.56 9.30 13.46
C ALA A 41 -14.25 9.22 14.28
N THR A 42 -13.29 10.11 14.02
CA THR A 42 -12.08 10.24 14.86
C THR A 42 -12.31 11.00 16.16
N LYS A 43 -13.47 11.64 16.35
CA LYS A 43 -13.81 12.32 17.61
C LYS A 43 -13.74 11.31 18.77
N PRO A 44 -13.15 11.67 19.93
CA PRO A 44 -12.88 10.71 21.02
C PRO A 44 -14.12 9.92 21.47
N SER A 45 -15.29 10.56 21.49
CA SER A 45 -16.57 9.92 21.83
C SER A 45 -17.00 8.85 20.83
N LYS A 46 -16.89 9.14 19.52
CA LYS A 46 -17.24 8.19 18.45
C LYS A 46 -16.23 7.04 18.39
N LEU A 47 -14.96 7.34 18.58
CA LEU A 47 -13.87 6.36 18.59
C LEU A 47 -13.96 5.42 19.80
N ARG A 48 -14.30 5.95 20.98
CA ARG A 48 -14.53 5.13 22.18
C ARG A 48 -15.75 4.22 22.00
N ARG A 49 -16.84 4.73 21.43
CA ARG A 49 -18.01 3.91 21.07
C ARG A 49 -17.64 2.82 20.07
N HIS A 50 -16.83 3.13 19.05
CA HIS A 50 -16.36 2.12 18.09
C HIS A 50 -15.58 1.01 18.80
N LEU A 51 -14.63 1.37 19.68
CA LEU A 51 -13.87 0.41 20.49
C LEU A 51 -14.80 -0.45 21.37
N GLU A 52 -15.72 0.16 22.11
CA GLU A 52 -16.66 -0.54 23.00
C GLU A 52 -17.66 -1.44 22.25
N THR A 53 -18.00 -1.12 21.00
CA THR A 53 -19.00 -1.88 20.23
C THR A 53 -18.36 -2.99 19.40
N LYS A 54 -17.21 -2.74 18.78
CA LYS A 54 -16.51 -3.67 17.87
C LYS A 54 -15.42 -4.49 18.57
N HIS A 55 -14.83 -3.95 19.65
CA HIS A 55 -13.65 -4.52 20.31
C HIS A 55 -13.78 -4.47 21.84
N LYS A 56 -14.86 -5.03 22.39
CA LYS A 56 -15.14 -5.07 23.84
C LYS A 56 -13.97 -5.62 24.66
N GLU A 57 -13.32 -6.65 24.15
CA GLU A 57 -12.12 -7.27 24.75
C GLU A 57 -10.91 -6.33 24.88
N HIS A 58 -10.91 -5.20 24.17
CA HIS A 58 -9.82 -4.24 24.16
C HIS A 58 -10.24 -2.88 24.72
N ALA A 59 -11.49 -2.73 25.20
CA ALA A 59 -12.02 -1.50 25.78
C ALA A 59 -11.30 -1.10 27.09
N THR A 60 -10.79 -2.07 27.85
CA THR A 60 -10.09 -1.84 29.14
C THR A 60 -8.57 -1.75 28.99
N LYS A 61 -8.03 -1.92 27.78
CA LYS A 61 -6.58 -1.92 27.57
C LYS A 61 -6.01 -0.49 27.66
N CYS A 62 -4.82 -0.38 28.25
CA CYS A 62 -4.12 0.89 28.38
C CYS A 62 -3.62 1.43 27.03
N THR A 63 -3.35 2.72 26.98
CA THR A 63 -2.90 3.47 25.79
C THR A 63 -1.63 2.91 25.14
N GLU A 64 -0.72 2.32 25.93
CA GLU A 64 0.50 1.65 25.44
C GLU A 64 0.18 0.47 24.50
N PHE A 65 -0.92 -0.25 24.73
CA PHE A 65 -1.36 -1.33 23.83
C PHE A 65 -1.65 -0.79 22.42
N PHE A 66 -2.36 0.32 22.33
CA PHE A 66 -2.72 0.94 21.05
C PHE A 66 -1.51 1.53 20.34
N LYS A 67 -0.56 2.13 21.08
CA LYS A 67 0.70 2.61 20.50
C LYS A 67 1.52 1.47 19.90
N ASN A 68 1.65 0.35 20.61
CA ASN A 68 2.37 -0.82 20.10
C ASN A 68 1.69 -1.40 18.86
N LYS A 69 0.35 -1.50 18.89
CA LYS A 69 -0.41 -2.00 17.74
C LYS A 69 -0.33 -1.06 16.53
N GLU A 70 -0.19 0.24 16.73
CA GLU A 70 -0.01 1.22 15.64
C GLU A 70 1.36 1.08 14.94
N GLN A 71 2.39 0.61 15.65
CA GLN A 71 3.73 0.46 15.08
C GLN A 71 3.88 -0.79 14.20
N GLU A 72 3.13 -1.85 14.48
CA GLU A 72 3.14 -3.11 13.73
C GLU A 72 2.88 -2.91 12.22
N PRO A 73 1.80 -2.23 11.77
CA PRO A 73 1.54 -1.99 10.36
C PRO A 73 2.53 -1.00 9.73
N ARG A 74 3.16 -0.11 10.51
CA ARG A 74 4.20 0.80 10.00
C ARG A 74 5.47 0.05 9.63
N GLN A 75 5.85 -0.95 10.42
CA GLN A 75 7.03 -1.77 10.16
C GLN A 75 6.81 -2.68 8.95
N SER A 76 5.67 -3.34 8.85
CA SER A 76 5.33 -4.16 7.68
C SER A 76 5.28 -3.33 6.38
N ARG A 77 4.67 -2.14 6.41
CA ARG A 77 4.69 -1.20 5.26
C ARG A 77 6.10 -0.79 4.85
N LYS A 78 7.00 -0.55 5.81
CA LYS A 78 8.41 -0.20 5.51
C LYS A 78 9.13 -1.37 4.86
N ILE A 79 8.90 -2.59 5.33
CA ILE A 79 9.48 -3.81 4.76
C ILE A 79 8.98 -3.98 3.32
N ILE A 80 7.67 -3.97 3.09
CA ILE A 80 7.07 -4.10 1.75
C ILE A 80 7.57 -3.01 0.80
N LYS A 81 7.63 -1.76 1.25
CA LYS A 81 8.18 -0.66 0.43
C LYS A 81 9.64 -0.90 0.06
N LYS A 82 10.46 -1.43 0.98
CA LYS A 82 11.87 -1.71 0.72
C LYS A 82 12.09 -2.92 -0.17
N THR A 83 11.36 -4.01 0.04
CA THR A 83 11.59 -5.28 -0.66
C THR A 83 10.85 -5.40 -1.99
N ALA A 84 9.62 -4.90 -2.11
CA ALA A 84 8.80 -5.12 -3.30
C ALA A 84 8.73 -3.91 -4.25
N ILE A 85 8.96 -2.69 -3.76
CA ILE A 85 8.60 -1.47 -4.50
C ILE A 85 9.80 -0.54 -4.73
N GLY A 86 10.72 -0.43 -3.78
CA GLY A 86 11.81 0.54 -3.79
C GLY A 86 12.87 0.24 -4.86
N SER A 87 13.52 -0.93 -4.78
CA SER A 87 14.57 -1.32 -5.72
C SER A 87 14.03 -1.77 -7.08
N PHE A 88 12.83 -2.38 -7.11
CA PHE A 88 12.23 -2.87 -8.34
C PHE A 88 11.88 -1.74 -9.30
N LYS A 89 11.42 -0.58 -8.80
CA LYS A 89 11.01 0.55 -9.67
C LYS A 89 12.15 1.16 -10.46
N GLU A 90 13.29 1.41 -9.82
CA GLU A 90 14.45 2.02 -10.49
C GLU A 90 15.06 1.06 -11.51
N ASN A 91 15.20 -0.21 -11.13
CA ASN A 91 15.71 -1.25 -12.02
C ASN A 91 14.75 -1.54 -13.18
N ALA A 92 13.44 -1.58 -12.94
CA ALA A 92 12.43 -1.77 -13.99
C ALA A 92 12.39 -0.57 -14.96
N LEU A 93 12.50 0.65 -14.45
CA LEU A 93 12.57 1.85 -15.30
C LEU A 93 13.81 1.84 -16.18
N LYS A 94 14.97 1.49 -15.59
CA LYS A 94 16.23 1.36 -16.33
C LYS A 94 16.13 0.28 -17.41
N ALA A 95 15.57 -0.89 -17.09
CA ALA A 95 15.37 -1.97 -18.05
C ALA A 95 14.44 -1.56 -19.20
N SER A 96 13.32 -0.88 -18.91
CA SER A 96 12.40 -0.36 -19.92
C SER A 96 13.06 0.65 -20.87
N TYR A 97 13.91 1.53 -20.32
CA TYR A 97 14.69 2.48 -21.10
C TYR A 97 15.70 1.78 -22.02
N GLU A 98 16.44 0.80 -21.52
CA GLU A 98 17.42 0.03 -22.32
C GLU A 98 16.72 -0.70 -23.48
N VAL A 99 15.57 -1.34 -23.23
CA VAL A 99 14.77 -1.99 -24.27
C VAL A 99 14.33 -0.98 -25.33
N SER A 100 13.82 0.18 -24.90
CA SER A 100 13.44 1.27 -25.81
C SER A 100 14.60 1.76 -26.67
N MET A 101 15.79 1.90 -26.07
CA MET A 101 17.00 2.31 -26.79
C MET A 101 17.45 1.27 -27.82
N LEU A 102 17.36 -0.03 -27.51
CA LEU A 102 17.69 -1.10 -28.45
C LEU A 102 16.73 -1.12 -29.65
N ILE A 103 15.43 -0.91 -29.42
CA ILE A 103 14.43 -0.79 -30.49
C ILE A 103 14.77 0.39 -31.39
N ALA A 104 15.06 1.56 -30.79
CA ALA A 104 15.41 2.77 -31.54
C ALA A 104 16.68 2.57 -32.39
N LYS A 105 17.71 1.91 -31.85
CA LYS A 105 18.94 1.56 -32.58
C LYS A 105 18.70 0.57 -33.72
N ALA A 106 17.76 -0.36 -33.56
CA ALA A 106 17.41 -1.32 -34.60
C ALA A 106 16.65 -0.69 -35.78
N GLY A 107 16.12 0.54 -35.62
CA GLY A 107 15.44 1.28 -36.69
C GLY A 107 14.14 0.62 -37.17
N LYS A 108 13.57 -0.32 -36.40
CA LYS A 108 12.32 -0.98 -36.74
C LYS A 108 11.12 -0.11 -36.35
N PRO A 109 10.00 -0.17 -37.09
CA PRO A 109 8.77 0.48 -36.67
C PRO A 109 8.34 -0.05 -35.29
N HIS A 110 7.91 0.87 -34.43
CA HIS A 110 7.51 0.62 -33.05
C HIS A 110 6.51 -0.53 -32.91
N THR A 111 5.65 -0.71 -33.91
CA THR A 111 4.63 -1.77 -34.00
C THR A 111 5.22 -3.18 -33.96
N ILE A 112 6.33 -3.44 -34.65
CA ILE A 112 6.98 -4.76 -34.67
C ILE A 112 7.66 -5.06 -33.32
N ALA A 113 8.14 -4.03 -32.63
CA ALA A 113 8.78 -4.20 -31.34
C ALA A 113 7.76 -4.51 -30.25
N GLU A 114 6.61 -3.82 -30.24
CA GLU A 114 5.51 -4.11 -29.32
C GLU A 114 4.95 -5.53 -29.53
N GLU A 115 4.78 -5.95 -30.79
CA GLU A 115 4.35 -7.31 -31.15
C GLU A 115 5.29 -8.41 -30.65
N LEU A 116 6.59 -8.12 -30.47
CA LEU A 116 7.58 -9.10 -30.00
C LEU A 116 7.82 -9.03 -28.48
N ILE A 117 7.74 -7.85 -27.89
CA ILE A 117 8.05 -7.64 -26.46
C ILE A 117 6.96 -8.21 -25.55
N VAL A 118 5.69 -8.03 -25.92
CA VAL A 118 4.56 -8.56 -25.15
C VAL A 118 4.60 -10.08 -25.03
N PRO A 119 4.66 -10.87 -26.13
CA PRO A 119 4.73 -12.33 -26.02
C PRO A 119 6.04 -12.83 -25.42
N ALA A 120 7.17 -12.11 -25.60
CA ALA A 120 8.42 -12.47 -24.94
C ALA A 120 8.33 -12.30 -23.42
N ALA A 121 7.70 -11.23 -22.94
CA ALA A 121 7.46 -11.01 -21.52
C ALA A 121 6.50 -12.07 -20.95
N GLU A 122 5.43 -12.42 -21.66
CA GLU A 122 4.51 -13.50 -21.26
C GLU A 122 5.22 -14.85 -21.16
N ALA A 123 6.08 -15.18 -22.13
CA ALA A 123 6.89 -16.40 -22.11
C ALA A 123 7.88 -16.42 -20.94
N MET A 124 8.55 -15.30 -20.66
CA MET A 124 9.44 -15.17 -19.51
C MET A 124 8.71 -15.35 -18.18
N VAL A 125 7.56 -14.70 -18.00
CA VAL A 125 6.76 -14.82 -16.77
C VAL A 125 6.25 -16.25 -16.60
N SER A 126 5.74 -16.86 -17.67
CA SER A 126 5.29 -18.26 -17.66
C SER A 126 6.43 -19.22 -17.28
N ALA A 127 7.64 -18.99 -17.80
CA ALA A 127 8.82 -19.80 -17.47
C ALA A 127 9.34 -19.57 -16.04
N MET A 128 9.29 -18.33 -15.54
CA MET A 128 9.78 -17.99 -14.19
C MET A 128 8.81 -18.41 -13.08
N VAL A 129 7.51 -18.33 -13.33
CA VAL A 129 6.47 -18.68 -12.35
C VAL A 129 6.18 -20.18 -12.39
N GLY A 130 6.42 -20.85 -13.53
CA GLY A 130 6.17 -22.27 -13.74
C GLY A 130 4.68 -22.61 -13.78
N GLU A 131 4.29 -23.58 -14.61
CA GLU A 131 2.95 -24.17 -14.57
C GLU A 131 2.78 -25.01 -13.29
N LYS A 132 2.63 -24.36 -12.13
CA LYS A 132 2.09 -24.98 -10.91
C LYS A 132 1.33 -23.97 -10.06
N ALA A 133 0.06 -23.78 -10.42
CA ALA A 133 -1.04 -23.59 -9.47
C ALA A 133 -2.39 -23.84 -10.17
N ALA A 134 -2.63 -25.08 -10.58
CA ALA A 134 -3.95 -25.69 -10.65
C ALA A 134 -3.92 -26.92 -9.72
#